data_AF-A0ABD5NE46-F1
#
_entry.id   AF-A0ABD5NE46-F1
#
_cell.length_a   1.000
_cell.length_b   1.000
_cell.length_c   1.000
_cell.angle_alpha   90.00
_cell.angle_beta   90.00
_cell.angle_gamma   90.00
#
_symmetry.space_group_name_H-M   'P 1'
#
loop_
_entity.id
_entity.type
_entity.pdbx_description
1 polymer ?
#
loop_
_entity_poly.entity_id
_entity_poly.type
_entity_poly.pdbx_seq_one_letter_code
_entity_poly.pdbx_strand_id
1 'polypeptide(L)'
;MTRLLPDRPATWMDVAAGVLSAWLLVATLRRVEALSLPAAGLAFAATLLALGPLARSALGERAGAWFDAIGFRGRGFVILGFAAVVLLARDLALVPSLPVESLSAGVFLAVVAFVPAQALAAGGVAGWRA
;
A
#
# COMPACT_ATOMS: atom_id res chain seq x y z
N MET A 1 -22.80 -0.18 -4.91
CA MET A 1 -21.56 -0.85 -4.42
C MET A 1 -20.30 -0.44 -5.20
N THR A 2 -20.24 0.77 -5.78
CA THR A 2 -19.16 1.17 -6.72
C THR A 2 -18.08 2.08 -6.14
N ARG A 3 -18.12 2.43 -4.85
CA ARG A 3 -17.22 3.45 -4.27
C ARG A 3 -15.89 2.91 -3.72
N LEU A 4 -15.48 1.67 -3.93
CA LEU A 4 -14.18 1.22 -3.40
C LEU A 4 -13.02 1.56 -4.34
N LEU A 5 -13.25 1.46 -5.66
CA LEU A 5 -12.21 1.64 -6.66
C LEU A 5 -12.16 3.10 -7.13
N PRO A 6 -10.96 3.62 -7.48
CA PRO A 6 -10.83 4.96 -8.05
C PRO A 6 -11.46 5.03 -9.45
N ASP A 7 -12.09 6.15 -9.79
CA ASP A 7 -12.64 6.41 -11.13
C ASP A 7 -11.56 6.74 -12.18
N ARG A 8 -10.27 6.66 -11.80
CA ARG A 8 -9.12 6.89 -12.67
C ARG A 8 -8.47 5.57 -13.11
N PRO A 9 -7.95 5.48 -14.35
CA PRO A 9 -7.17 4.32 -14.78
C PRO A 9 -5.92 4.13 -13.91
N ALA A 10 -5.50 2.87 -13.77
CA ALA A 10 -4.25 2.53 -13.12
C ALA A 10 -3.08 3.08 -13.94
N THR A 11 -2.07 3.64 -13.31
CA THR A 11 -0.86 4.16 -13.96
C THR A 11 0.25 3.10 -13.99
N TRP A 12 1.31 3.32 -14.78
CA TRP A 12 2.51 2.46 -14.73
C TRP A 12 3.17 2.42 -13.35
N MET A 13 3.08 3.49 -12.57
CA MET A 13 3.55 3.48 -11.18
C MET A 13 2.68 2.58 -10.30
N ASP A 14 1.35 2.58 -10.50
CA ASP A 14 0.45 1.68 -9.78
C ASP A 14 0.77 0.21 -10.13
N VAL A 15 1.07 -0.08 -11.40
CA VAL A 15 1.51 -1.42 -11.84
C VAL A 15 2.84 -1.80 -11.19
N ALA A 16 3.84 -0.92 -11.22
CA ALA A 16 5.13 -1.16 -10.58
C ALA A 16 4.99 -1.40 -9.06
N ALA A 17 4.14 -0.62 -8.38
CA ALA A 17 3.83 -0.81 -6.97
C ALA A 17 3.13 -2.16 -6.72
N GLY A 18 2.21 -2.58 -7.59
CA GLY A 18 1.58 -3.89 -7.56
C GLY A 18 2.58 -5.04 -7.69
N VAL A 19 3.49 -4.96 -8.67
CA VAL A 19 4.54 -5.96 -8.90
C VAL A 19 5.51 -6.02 -7.73
N LEU A 20 5.98 -4.87 -7.23
CA LEU A 20 6.85 -4.80 -6.07
C LEU A 20 6.17 -5.38 -4.82
N SER A 21 4.89 -5.06 -4.62
CA SER A 21 4.10 -5.61 -3.51
C SER A 21 3.92 -7.12 -3.63
N ALA A 22 3.71 -7.66 -4.84
CA ALA A 22 3.65 -9.10 -5.07
C ALA A 22 4.98 -9.78 -4.72
N TRP A 23 6.09 -9.21 -5.14
CA TRP A 23 7.42 -9.70 -4.79
C TRP A 23 7.65 -9.69 -3.27
N LEU A 24 7.33 -8.56 -2.61
CA LEU A 24 7.47 -8.41 -1.17
C LEU A 24 6.54 -9.34 -0.37
N LEU A 25 5.32 -9.59 -0.87
CA LEU A 25 4.40 -10.57 -0.30
C LEU A 25 5.02 -11.96 -0.31
N VAL A 26 5.53 -12.41 -1.47
CA VAL A 26 6.20 -13.72 -1.59
C VAL A 26 7.42 -13.80 -0.69
N ALA A 27 8.24 -12.75 -0.65
CA ALA A 27 9.41 -12.69 0.22
C ALA A 27 9.05 -12.69 1.71
N THR A 28 7.88 -12.15 2.08
CA THR A 28 7.35 -12.19 3.45
C THR A 28 6.88 -13.59 3.78
N LEU A 29 6.00 -14.17 2.97
CA LEU A 29 5.44 -15.52 3.18
C LEU A 29 6.51 -16.63 3.24
N ARG A 30 7.65 -16.45 2.57
CA ARG A 30 8.80 -17.38 2.67
C ARG A 30 9.57 -17.30 3.98
N ARG A 31 9.47 -16.18 4.70
CA ARG A 31 10.20 -15.94 5.95
C ARG A 31 9.38 -16.28 7.19
N VAL A 32 8.06 -16.14 7.12
CA VAL A 32 7.17 -16.37 8.26
C VAL A 32 6.84 -17.86 8.37
N GLU A 33 7.03 -18.45 9.55
CA GLU A 33 6.60 -19.82 9.85
C GLU A 33 5.10 -19.90 10.17
N ALA A 34 4.53 -18.84 10.76
CA ALA A 34 3.12 -18.76 11.12
C ALA A 34 2.54 -17.37 10.83
N LEU A 35 1.49 -17.31 10.01
CA LEU A 35 0.79 -16.06 9.68
C LEU A 35 -0.43 -15.88 10.58
N SER A 36 -0.52 -14.73 11.26
CA SER A 36 -1.76 -14.36 11.97
C SER A 36 -2.78 -13.85 10.95
N LEU A 37 -3.71 -14.73 10.54
CA LEU A 37 -4.81 -14.37 9.64
C LEU A 37 -5.64 -13.18 10.14
N PRO A 38 -5.96 -13.04 11.45
CA PRO A 38 -6.65 -11.85 11.94
C PRO A 38 -5.86 -10.57 11.70
N ALA A 39 -4.55 -10.56 11.99
CA ALA A 39 -3.70 -9.39 11.77
C ALA A 39 -3.57 -9.05 10.28
N ALA A 40 -3.32 -10.06 9.44
CA ALA A 40 -3.24 -9.88 8.00
C ALA A 40 -4.57 -9.37 7.41
N GLY A 41 -5.71 -9.94 7.83
CA GLY A 41 -7.04 -9.51 7.41
C GLY A 41 -7.36 -8.06 7.82
N LEU A 42 -6.98 -7.67 9.05
CA LEU A 42 -7.13 -6.30 9.52
C LEU A 42 -6.29 -5.31 8.69
N ALA A 43 -5.02 -5.61 8.46
CA ALA A 43 -4.16 -4.78 7.61
C ALA A 43 -4.67 -4.69 6.18
N PHE A 44 -5.15 -5.79 5.63
CA PHE A 44 -5.75 -5.84 4.30
C PHE A 44 -6.95 -4.91 4.20
N ALA A 45 -7.92 -5.05 5.11
CA ALA A 45 -9.12 -4.22 5.14
C ALA A 45 -8.79 -2.74 5.37
N ALA A 46 -7.91 -2.44 6.32
CA ALA A 46 -7.47 -1.07 6.60
C ALA A 46 -6.80 -0.43 5.37
N THR A 47 -5.99 -1.20 4.63
CA THR A 47 -5.34 -0.72 3.42
C THR A 47 -6.34 -0.47 2.30
N LEU A 48 -7.33 -1.34 2.09
CA LEU A 48 -8.40 -1.09 1.11
C LEU A 48 -9.22 0.16 1.47
N LEU A 49 -9.50 0.38 2.75
CA LEU A 49 -10.17 1.58 3.23
C LEU A 49 -9.31 2.83 2.96
N ALA A 50 -8.00 2.75 3.23
CA ALA A 50 -7.04 3.81 2.99
C ALA A 50 -6.97 4.17 1.50
N LEU A 51 -6.83 3.18 0.61
CA LEU A 51 -6.70 3.37 -0.83
C LEU A 51 -8.00 3.82 -1.52
N GLY A 52 -9.16 3.48 -0.96
CA GLY A 52 -10.45 3.80 -1.56
C GLY A 52 -11.20 4.95 -0.85
N PRO A 53 -12.11 4.65 0.08
CA PRO A 53 -12.97 5.67 0.70
C PRO A 53 -12.21 6.77 1.46
N LEU A 54 -11.18 6.41 2.25
CA LEU A 54 -10.47 7.38 3.07
C LEU A 54 -9.64 8.34 2.23
N ALA A 55 -9.05 7.87 1.12
CA ALA A 55 -8.35 8.73 0.16
C ALA A 55 -9.24 9.84 -0.43
N ARG A 56 -10.56 9.60 -0.54
CA ARG A 56 -11.54 10.59 -1.05
C ARG A 56 -12.28 11.35 0.07
N SER A 57 -11.87 11.16 1.32
CA SER A 57 -12.40 11.94 2.44
C SER A 57 -11.66 13.27 2.56
N ALA A 58 -12.25 14.24 3.25
CA ALA A 58 -11.59 15.53 3.54
C ALA A 58 -10.22 15.35 4.24
N LEU A 59 -10.06 14.28 5.04
CA LEU A 59 -8.77 13.94 5.65
C LEU A 59 -7.75 13.47 4.61
N GLY A 60 -8.18 12.62 3.68
CA GLY A 60 -7.35 12.13 2.57
C GLY A 60 -6.93 13.26 1.63
N GLU A 61 -7.86 14.16 1.28
CA GLU A 61 -7.57 15.34 0.47
C GLU A 61 -6.58 16.27 1.16
N ARG A 62 -6.73 16.51 2.48
CA ARG A 62 -5.80 17.34 3.24
C ARG A 62 -4.41 16.72 3.35
N ALA A 63 -4.34 15.41 3.58
CA ALA A 63 -3.07 14.68 3.62
C ALA A 63 -2.37 14.71 2.25
N GLY A 64 -3.13 14.50 1.16
CA GLY A 64 -2.65 14.59 -0.21
C GLY A 64 -2.14 15.99 -0.53
N ALA A 65 -2.92 17.03 -0.25
CA ALA A 65 -2.52 18.42 -0.47
C ALA A 65 -1.26 18.80 0.30
N TRP A 66 -1.11 18.36 1.55
CA TRP A 66 0.11 18.56 2.33
C TRP A 66 1.31 17.83 1.70
N PHE A 67 1.14 16.55 1.36
CA PHE A 67 2.19 15.75 0.74
C PHE A 67 2.57 16.29 -0.65
N ASP A 68 1.62 16.93 -1.33
CA ASP A 68 1.87 17.62 -2.58
C ASP A 68 2.65 18.91 -2.37
N ALA A 69 2.28 19.70 -1.36
CA ALA A 69 2.88 21.00 -1.04
C ALA A 69 4.36 20.92 -0.62
N ILE A 70 4.80 19.83 0.02
CA ILE A 70 6.22 19.66 0.43
C ILE A 70 7.16 19.42 -0.76
N GLY A 71 6.63 19.21 -1.97
CA GLY A 71 7.40 19.02 -3.19
C GLY A 71 8.20 17.71 -3.23
N PHE A 72 8.84 17.43 -4.36
CA PHE A 72 9.53 16.14 -4.61
C PHE A 72 10.58 15.81 -3.54
N ARG A 73 11.40 16.79 -3.15
CA ARG A 73 12.44 16.61 -2.12
C ARG A 73 11.83 16.32 -0.74
N GLY A 74 10.78 17.04 -0.36
CA GLY A 74 10.08 16.82 0.90
C GLY A 74 9.45 15.42 0.96
N ARG A 75 8.80 14.99 -0.13
CA ARG A 75 8.25 13.63 -0.23
C ARG A 75 9.31 12.56 -0.05
N GLY A 76 10.46 12.73 -0.71
CA GLY A 76 11.62 11.85 -0.54
C GLY A 76 12.06 11.77 0.91
N PHE A 77 12.19 12.91 1.60
CA PHE A 77 12.58 12.94 3.01
C PHE A 77 11.57 12.25 3.93
N VAL A 78 10.27 12.46 3.71
CA VAL A 78 9.20 11.79 4.49
C VAL A 78 9.25 10.28 4.29
N ILE A 79 9.36 9.81 3.03
CA ILE A 79 9.42 8.37 2.72
C ILE A 79 10.68 7.75 3.32
N LEU A 80 11.84 8.37 3.13
CA LEU A 80 13.11 7.86 3.65
C LEU A 80 13.16 7.90 5.18
N GLY A 81 12.63 8.96 5.79
CA GLY A 81 12.52 9.09 7.24
C GLY A 81 11.62 8.01 7.84
N PHE A 82 10.47 7.77 7.23
CA PHE A 82 9.58 6.67 7.61
C PHE A 82 10.30 5.32 7.49
N ALA A 83 10.96 5.05 6.35
CA ALA A 83 11.70 3.82 6.14
C ALA A 83 12.82 3.63 7.18
N ALA A 84 13.58 4.69 7.49
CA ALA A 84 14.64 4.67 8.49
C ALA A 84 14.09 4.35 9.90
N VAL A 85 12.97 4.96 10.29
CA VAL A 85 12.31 4.69 11.57
C VAL A 85 11.86 3.23 11.66
N VAL A 86 11.26 2.68 10.60
CA VAL A 86 10.82 1.28 10.55
C VAL A 86 12.01 0.33 10.64
N LEU A 87 13.09 0.60 9.89
CA LEU A 87 14.32 -0.19 9.95
C LEU A 87 14.93 -0.17 11.35
N LEU A 88 15.04 1.01 11.95
CA LEU A 88 15.58 1.15 13.31
C LEU A 88 14.72 0.43 14.35
N ALA A 89 13.39 0.54 14.27
CA ALA A 89 12.48 -0.15 15.18
C ALA A 89 12.61 -1.69 15.08
N ARG A 90 12.84 -2.20 13.86
CA ARG A 90 13.11 -3.61 13.60
C ARG A 90 14.45 -4.04 14.21
N ASP A 91 15.52 -3.29 13.93
CA ASP A 91 16.89 -3.66 14.34
C ASP A 91 17.07 -3.61 15.87
N LEU A 92 16.34 -2.72 16.54
CA LEU A 92 16.30 -2.63 18.00
C LEU A 92 15.36 -3.65 18.66
N ALA A 93 14.74 -4.55 17.88
CA ALA A 93 13.76 -5.54 18.35
C ALA A 93 12.63 -4.93 19.21
N LEU A 94 12.29 -3.65 18.96
CA LEU A 94 11.25 -2.94 19.72
C LEU A 94 9.85 -3.44 19.38
N VAL A 95 9.70 -4.13 18.25
CA VAL A 95 8.40 -4.60 17.75
C VAL A 95 8.45 -6.10 17.51
N PRO A 96 7.49 -6.87 18.03
CA PRO A 96 7.38 -8.30 17.74
C PRO A 96 7.28 -8.55 16.22
N SER A 97 8.09 -9.47 15.71
CA SER A 97 8.17 -9.77 14.27
C SER A 97 6.87 -10.33 13.70
N LEU A 98 6.22 -11.26 14.41
CA LEU A 98 5.06 -11.98 13.92
C LEU A 98 3.85 -11.06 13.59
N PRO A 99 3.44 -10.12 14.46
CA PRO A 99 2.43 -9.12 14.11
C PRO A 99 2.84 -8.24 12.92
N VAL A 100 4.09 -7.78 12.87
CA VAL A 100 4.58 -6.88 11.81
C VAL A 100 4.57 -7.57 10.45
N GLU A 101 5.05 -8.81 10.40
CA GLU A 101 5.09 -9.59 9.16
C GLU A 101 3.67 -9.95 8.69
N SER A 102 2.78 -10.29 9.63
CA SER A 102 1.37 -10.56 9.31
C SER A 102 0.65 -9.32 8.78
N LEU A 103 0.86 -8.16 9.41
CA LEU A 103 0.32 -6.88 8.94
C LEU A 103 0.89 -6.53 7.55
N SER A 104 2.21 -6.68 7.37
CA SER A 104 2.88 -6.41 6.08
C SER A 104 2.32 -7.29 4.97
N ALA A 105 2.12 -8.58 5.22
CA ALA A 105 1.49 -9.49 4.26
C ALA A 105 0.07 -9.02 3.88
N GLY A 106 -0.72 -8.56 4.85
CA GLY A 106 -2.03 -7.97 4.62
C GLY A 106 -2.00 -6.72 3.74
N VAL A 107 -1.08 -5.80 4.00
CA VAL A 107 -0.86 -4.58 3.20
C VAL A 107 -0.48 -4.94 1.76
N PHE A 108 0.52 -5.81 1.57
CA PHE A 108 0.97 -6.19 0.24
C PHE A 108 -0.12 -6.91 -0.54
N LEU A 109 -0.86 -7.82 0.11
CA LEU A 109 -1.99 -8.50 -0.52
C LEU A 109 -3.08 -7.51 -0.96
N ALA A 110 -3.36 -6.48 -0.16
CA ALA A 110 -4.33 -5.45 -0.52
C ALA A 110 -3.89 -4.70 -1.78
N VAL A 111 -2.63 -4.29 -1.88
CA VAL A 111 -2.10 -3.60 -3.08
C VAL A 111 -2.15 -4.52 -4.30
N VAL A 112 -1.74 -5.78 -4.15
CA VAL A 112 -1.77 -6.79 -5.22
C VAL A 112 -3.19 -7.05 -5.73
N ALA A 113 -4.19 -7.04 -4.84
CA ALA A 113 -5.59 -7.17 -5.24
C ALA A 113 -6.16 -5.88 -5.84
N PHE A 114 -5.79 -4.73 -5.28
CA PHE A 114 -6.35 -3.42 -5.63
C PHE A 114 -5.95 -2.96 -7.02
N VAL A 115 -4.66 -3.09 -7.40
CA VAL A 115 -4.15 -2.59 -8.68
C VAL A 115 -4.83 -3.28 -9.89
N PRO A 116 -4.93 -4.62 -9.95
CA PRO A 116 -5.69 -5.30 -11.01
C PRO A 116 -7.17 -4.94 -10.99
N ALA A 117 -7.79 -4.88 -9.80
CA ALA A 117 -9.20 -4.50 -9.67
C ALA A 117 -9.47 -3.10 -10.23
N GLN A 118 -8.57 -2.14 -9.94
CA GLN A 118 -8.63 -0.79 -10.50
C GLN A 118 -8.47 -0.81 -12.02
N ALA A 119 -7.49 -1.55 -12.55
CA ALA A 119 -7.26 -1.64 -14.00
C ALA A 119 -8.47 -2.25 -14.73
N LEU A 120 -9.08 -3.30 -14.17
CA LEU A 120 -10.28 -3.93 -14.72
C LEU A 120 -11.49 -2.98 -14.68
N ALA A 121 -11.70 -2.27 -13.56
CA ALA A 121 -12.83 -1.36 -13.41
C ALA A 121 -12.72 -0.13 -14.33
N ALA A 122 -11.52 0.41 -14.52
CA ALA A 122 -11.27 1.54 -15.41
C ALA A 122 -11.12 1.15 -16.89
N GLY A 123 -11.18 -0.15 -17.22
CA GLY A 123 -11.06 -0.67 -18.58
C GLY A 123 -9.66 -0.57 -19.18
N GLY A 124 -8.61 -0.50 -18.35
CA GLY A 124 -7.21 -0.54 -18.76
C GLY A 124 -6.23 0.22 -17.86
N VAL A 125 -4.96 0.17 -18.27
CA VAL A 125 -3.87 0.96 -17.69
C VAL A 125 -3.65 2.22 -18.53
N ALA A 126 -3.42 3.36 -17.90
CA ALA A 126 -3.09 4.61 -18.57
C ALA A 126 -1.84 4.41 -19.45
N GLY A 127 -1.99 4.64 -20.77
CA GLY A 127 -0.95 4.41 -21.77
C GLY A 127 -1.02 3.07 -22.51
N TRP A 128 -2.02 2.21 -22.25
CA TRP A 128 -2.27 1.01 -23.06
C TRP A 128 -3.05 1.25 -24.36
N ARG A 129 -3.70 2.41 -24.52
CA ARG A 129 -4.28 2.81 -25.80
C ARG A 129 -3.29 3.71 -26.54
N ALA A 130 -2.72 3.15 -27.63
CA ALA A 130 -2.14 3.90 -28.73
C ALA A 130 -3.25 4.46 -29.63
#